data_AF-A0A957G5R0-F1
#
_entry.id   AF-A0A957G5R0-F1
#
_cell.length_a   1.000
_cell.length_b   1.000
_cell.length_c   1.000
_cell.angle_alpha   90.00
_cell.angle_beta   90.00
_cell.angle_gamma   90.00
#
_symmetry.space_group_name_H-M   'P 1'
#
loop_
_entity.id
_entity.type
_entity.pdbx_description
1 polymer ?
#
loop_
_entity_poly.entity_id
_entity_poly.type
_entity_poly.pdbx_seq_one_letter_code
_entity_poly.pdbx_strand_id
1 'polypeptide(L)'
;MFEQDRFIVRLQQRVAREASILACFLAGSFGRRTEDGFSDLDVALVYANDPGRDAAWVGRAAFAQDVLPFVPAKSFDADHVRPYLHVALYSNGTKVDYRFESAESLRPNPFDREIRILQDPAGWAEQYQAQCAQTFLPPQRITVDEMTRLDNRFWVMLWDVYRLLLRGDTDKPYTIYLELLHFTLPTLLRILPPEDAAHQGLLAAAYSRDARANLAHLKQLLEAYLAARAAVIRRTNVGFIPNSSFERGVRQLLERR
;
A
#
# COMPACT_ATOMS: atom_id res chain seq x y z
N MET A 1 -22.71 5.00 8.38
CA MET A 1 -22.05 3.79 8.90
C MET A 1 -21.99 2.82 7.74
N PHE A 2 -20.81 2.31 7.41
CA PHE A 2 -20.60 1.49 6.22
C PHE A 2 -21.34 0.14 6.35
N GLU A 3 -21.79 -0.45 5.24
CA GLU A 3 -22.67 -1.64 5.23
C GLU A 3 -21.91 -2.94 4.83
N GLN A 4 -20.67 -3.12 5.29
CA GLN A 4 -19.83 -4.27 4.91
C GLN A 4 -20.47 -5.62 5.28
N ASP A 5 -21.10 -5.73 6.46
CA ASP A 5 -21.77 -6.98 6.87
C ASP A 5 -22.90 -7.37 5.92
N ARG A 6 -23.71 -6.38 5.50
CA ARG A 6 -24.77 -6.59 4.53
C ARG A 6 -24.19 -7.02 3.19
N PHE A 7 -23.09 -6.41 2.76
CA PHE A 7 -22.38 -6.81 1.56
C PHE A 7 -21.92 -8.28 1.67
N ILE A 8 -21.28 -8.69 2.77
CA ILE A 8 -20.78 -10.07 2.94
C ILE A 8 -21.90 -11.08 2.83
N VAL A 9 -23.05 -10.84 3.46
CA VAL A 9 -24.23 -11.72 3.35
C VAL A 9 -24.71 -11.84 1.89
N ARG A 10 -24.73 -10.72 1.16
CA ARG A 10 -25.13 -10.73 -0.26
C ARG A 10 -24.10 -11.42 -1.15
N LEU A 11 -22.81 -11.23 -0.89
CA LEU A 11 -21.73 -11.91 -1.57
C LEU A 11 -21.85 -13.43 -1.37
N GLN A 12 -22.05 -13.88 -0.14
CA GLN A 12 -22.27 -15.30 0.17
C GLN A 12 -23.46 -15.87 -0.62
N GLN A 13 -24.59 -15.14 -0.66
CA GLN A 13 -25.76 -15.55 -1.44
C GLN A 13 -25.47 -15.62 -2.95
N ARG A 14 -24.70 -14.67 -3.49
CA ARG A 14 -24.34 -14.61 -4.91
C ARG A 14 -23.38 -15.74 -5.30
N VAL A 15 -22.39 -16.01 -4.45
CA VAL A 15 -21.36 -17.04 -4.68
C VAL A 15 -21.92 -18.44 -4.52
N ALA A 16 -22.82 -18.67 -3.55
CA ALA A 16 -23.51 -19.96 -3.37
C ALA A 16 -24.33 -20.41 -4.59
N ARG A 17 -24.70 -19.46 -5.47
CA ARG A 17 -25.43 -19.75 -6.73
C ARG A 17 -24.52 -19.99 -7.92
N GLU A 18 -23.21 -19.80 -7.75
CA GLU A 18 -22.22 -19.81 -8.82
C GLU A 18 -21.35 -21.05 -8.71
N ALA A 19 -21.74 -22.12 -9.40
CA ALA A 19 -21.03 -23.40 -9.36
C ALA A 19 -19.60 -23.31 -9.93
N SER A 20 -19.29 -22.28 -10.72
CA SER A 20 -17.95 -22.07 -11.28
C SER A 20 -16.92 -21.59 -10.26
N ILE A 21 -17.36 -21.04 -9.12
CA ILE A 21 -16.48 -20.59 -8.04
C ILE A 21 -16.16 -21.80 -7.15
N LEU A 22 -14.91 -22.27 -7.24
CA LEU A 22 -14.39 -23.36 -6.43
C LEU A 22 -14.35 -22.98 -4.95
N ALA A 23 -13.82 -21.79 -4.65
CA ALA A 23 -13.74 -21.26 -3.30
C ALA A 23 -13.89 -19.73 -3.30
N CYS A 24 -14.41 -19.19 -2.21
CA CYS A 24 -14.47 -17.75 -1.95
C CYS A 24 -14.11 -17.47 -0.51
N PHE A 25 -13.24 -16.48 -0.30
CA PHE A 25 -12.80 -16.08 1.04
C PHE A 25 -12.49 -14.58 1.09
N LEU A 26 -12.52 -14.03 2.30
CA LEU A 26 -12.03 -12.69 2.61
C LEU A 26 -10.61 -12.77 3.16
N ALA A 27 -9.74 -11.87 2.69
CA ALA A 27 -8.42 -11.62 3.27
C ALA A 27 -8.41 -10.29 4.04
N GLY A 28 -7.23 -9.73 4.30
CA GLY A 28 -7.10 -8.41 4.90
C GLY A 28 -7.58 -8.36 6.35
N SER A 29 -8.22 -7.26 6.74
CA SER A 29 -8.74 -7.09 8.11
C SER A 29 -9.90 -8.04 8.41
N PHE A 30 -10.83 -8.23 7.46
CA PHE A 30 -11.96 -9.16 7.58
C PHE A 30 -11.54 -10.65 7.58
N GLY A 31 -10.43 -10.99 6.92
CA GLY A 31 -9.81 -12.31 7.03
C GLY A 31 -9.25 -12.57 8.44
N ARG A 32 -8.55 -11.57 8.99
CA ARG A 32 -7.92 -11.59 10.32
C ARG A 32 -8.87 -11.29 11.49
N ARG A 33 -10.13 -10.94 11.21
CA ARG A 33 -11.12 -10.54 12.23
C ARG A 33 -10.68 -9.31 13.04
N THR A 34 -10.06 -8.37 12.34
CA THR A 34 -9.52 -7.11 12.87
C THR A 34 -10.12 -5.90 12.15
N GLU A 35 -11.22 -6.13 11.42
CA GLU A 35 -11.97 -5.09 10.73
C GLU A 35 -12.53 -4.04 11.68
N ASP A 36 -12.70 -2.85 11.12
CA ASP A 36 -13.43 -1.75 11.73
C ASP A 36 -14.38 -1.12 10.71
N GLY A 37 -15.08 -0.07 11.10
CA GLY A 37 -16.01 0.62 10.21
C GLY A 37 -15.37 1.15 8.92
N PHE A 38 -14.06 1.39 8.89
CA PHE A 38 -13.34 1.99 7.76
C PHE A 38 -12.63 0.95 6.88
N SER A 39 -12.71 -0.32 7.25
CA SER A 39 -12.11 -1.42 6.50
C SER A 39 -12.81 -1.64 5.16
N ASP A 40 -11.99 -1.87 4.12
CA ASP A 40 -12.43 -2.42 2.85
C ASP A 40 -12.52 -3.95 2.89
N LEU A 41 -12.97 -4.54 1.79
CA LEU A 41 -13.17 -5.98 1.64
C LEU A 41 -12.26 -6.55 0.56
N ASP A 42 -11.29 -7.37 0.96
CA ASP A 42 -10.43 -8.13 0.05
C ASP A 42 -11.07 -9.49 -0.27
N VAL A 43 -11.81 -9.58 -1.38
CA VAL A 43 -12.51 -10.80 -1.79
C VAL A 43 -11.64 -11.59 -2.76
N ALA A 44 -11.40 -12.87 -2.49
CA ALA A 44 -10.85 -13.80 -3.48
C ALA A 44 -11.97 -14.69 -4.03
N LEU A 45 -12.11 -14.70 -5.36
CA LEU A 45 -12.96 -15.62 -6.11
C LEU A 45 -12.04 -16.60 -6.83
N VAL A 46 -12.00 -17.83 -6.35
CA VAL A 46 -11.09 -18.87 -6.88
C VAL A 46 -11.85 -19.79 -7.82
N TYR A 47 -11.33 -19.91 -9.03
CA TYR A 47 -11.83 -20.79 -10.07
C TYR A 47 -10.93 -22.03 -10.19
N ALA A 48 -11.44 -23.12 -10.75
CA ALA A 48 -10.67 -24.36 -10.86
C ALA A 48 -9.38 -24.21 -11.70
N ASN A 49 -9.42 -23.39 -12.74
CA ASN A 49 -8.33 -23.19 -13.70
C ASN A 49 -8.41 -21.80 -14.36
N ASP A 50 -7.36 -21.44 -15.10
CA ASP A 50 -7.19 -20.18 -15.80
C ASP A 50 -8.33 -19.91 -16.80
N PRO A 51 -8.77 -20.86 -17.65
CA PRO A 51 -9.91 -20.63 -18.53
C PRO A 51 -11.21 -20.29 -17.78
N GLY A 52 -11.46 -20.93 -16.63
CA GLY A 52 -12.61 -20.63 -15.78
C GLY A 52 -12.55 -19.22 -15.19
N ARG A 53 -11.37 -18.83 -14.70
CA ARG A 53 -11.11 -17.45 -14.23
C ARG A 53 -11.31 -16.44 -15.35
N ASP A 54 -10.75 -16.69 -16.53
CA ASP A 54 -10.81 -15.77 -17.67
C ASP A 54 -12.24 -15.58 -18.17
N ALA A 55 -13.03 -16.66 -18.21
CA ALA A 55 -14.46 -16.58 -18.54
C ALA A 55 -15.23 -15.71 -17.53
N ALA A 56 -14.97 -15.88 -16.23
CA ALA A 56 -15.60 -15.06 -15.19
C ALA A 56 -15.13 -13.60 -15.23
N TRP A 57 -13.85 -13.38 -15.56
CA TRP A 57 -13.26 -12.06 -15.70
C TRP A 57 -14.03 -11.21 -16.72
N VAL A 58 -14.49 -11.78 -17.85
CA VAL A 58 -15.32 -11.06 -18.84
C VAL A 58 -16.55 -10.42 -18.20
N GLY A 59 -17.17 -11.07 -17.21
CA GLY A 59 -18.38 -10.62 -16.51
C GLY A 59 -18.14 -9.87 -15.19
N ARG A 60 -16.89 -9.56 -14.83
CA ARG A 60 -16.51 -9.02 -13.50
C ARG A 60 -17.29 -7.78 -13.06
N ALA A 61 -17.55 -6.84 -13.95
CA ALA A 61 -18.27 -5.60 -13.62
C ALA A 61 -19.75 -5.88 -13.32
N ALA A 62 -20.37 -6.78 -14.09
CA ALA A 62 -21.73 -7.23 -13.84
C ALA A 62 -21.80 -8.01 -12.51
N PHE A 63 -20.83 -8.90 -12.25
CA PHE A 63 -20.73 -9.60 -10.98
C PHE A 63 -20.68 -8.62 -9.79
N ALA A 64 -19.82 -7.61 -9.85
CA ALA A 64 -19.71 -6.62 -8.77
C ALA A 64 -21.03 -5.85 -8.56
N GLN A 65 -21.70 -5.42 -9.63
CA GLN A 65 -22.99 -4.74 -9.51
C GLN A 65 -24.08 -5.67 -8.96
N ASP A 66 -24.07 -6.96 -9.31
CA ASP A 66 -25.06 -7.94 -8.89
C ASP A 66 -24.99 -8.32 -7.40
N VAL A 67 -23.85 -8.12 -6.74
CA VAL A 67 -23.74 -8.35 -5.28
C VAL A 67 -24.61 -7.34 -4.51
N LEU A 68 -24.67 -6.08 -4.96
CA LEU A 68 -25.55 -5.05 -4.41
C LEU A 68 -26.33 -4.37 -5.55
N PRO A 69 -27.36 -5.02 -6.14
CA PRO A 69 -28.03 -4.53 -7.36
C PRO A 69 -28.63 -3.13 -7.24
N PHE A 70 -29.01 -2.71 -6.03
CA PHE A 70 -29.67 -1.44 -5.77
C PHE A 70 -28.74 -0.36 -5.22
N VAL A 71 -27.45 -0.65 -5.10
CA VAL A 71 -26.45 0.33 -4.67
C VAL A 71 -25.59 0.67 -5.89
N PRO A 72 -25.63 1.92 -6.38
CA PRO A 72 -24.76 2.36 -7.46
C PRO A 72 -23.29 2.09 -7.13
N ALA A 73 -22.57 1.48 -8.07
CA ALA A 73 -21.14 1.24 -7.96
C ALA A 73 -20.38 1.90 -9.11
N LYS A 74 -19.22 2.48 -8.80
CA LYS A 74 -18.17 2.71 -9.79
C LYS A 74 -17.18 1.57 -9.67
N SER A 75 -16.94 0.83 -10.74
CA SER A 75 -15.96 -0.24 -10.74
C SER A 75 -15.01 -0.14 -11.93
N PHE A 76 -13.80 -0.69 -11.76
CA PHE A 76 -12.72 -0.59 -12.73
C PHE A 76 -11.64 -1.65 -12.44
N ASP A 77 -10.82 -1.93 -13.44
CA ASP A 77 -9.71 -2.88 -13.31
C ASP A 77 -8.46 -2.16 -12.77
N ALA A 78 -7.82 -2.78 -11.78
CA ALA A 78 -6.61 -2.28 -11.15
C ALA A 78 -5.37 -3.04 -11.66
N ASP A 79 -5.25 -3.16 -12.98
CA ASP A 79 -4.15 -3.90 -13.64
C ASP A 79 -2.76 -3.34 -13.30
N HIS A 80 -2.69 -2.05 -12.96
CA HIS A 80 -1.48 -1.38 -12.49
C HIS A 80 -1.01 -1.86 -11.11
N VAL A 81 -1.89 -2.49 -10.34
CA VAL A 81 -1.59 -3.11 -9.04
C VAL A 81 -1.25 -4.59 -9.24
N ARG A 82 -2.16 -5.33 -9.89
CA ARG A 82 -1.95 -6.72 -10.28
C ARG A 82 -2.96 -7.18 -11.35
N PRO A 83 -2.63 -8.20 -12.15
CA PRO A 83 -3.59 -8.82 -13.07
C PRO A 83 -4.82 -9.37 -12.33
N TYR A 84 -5.98 -9.34 -12.99
CA TYR A 84 -7.24 -9.92 -12.52
C TYR A 84 -7.76 -9.34 -11.19
N LEU A 85 -7.45 -8.07 -10.92
CA LEU A 85 -7.99 -7.32 -9.79
C LEU A 85 -9.04 -6.33 -10.27
N HIS A 86 -10.28 -6.51 -9.83
CA HIS A 86 -11.39 -5.59 -10.10
C HIS A 86 -11.79 -4.88 -8.82
N VAL A 87 -11.80 -3.55 -8.83
CA VAL A 87 -12.15 -2.71 -7.68
C VAL A 87 -13.56 -2.18 -7.87
N ALA A 88 -14.39 -2.25 -6.83
CA ALA A 88 -15.72 -1.65 -6.80
C ALA A 88 -15.87 -0.68 -5.62
N LEU A 89 -16.32 0.53 -5.93
CA LEU A 89 -16.63 1.59 -4.98
C LEU A 89 -18.15 1.81 -4.98
N TYR A 90 -18.82 1.33 -3.94
CA TYR A 90 -20.27 1.45 -3.79
C TYR A 90 -20.63 2.79 -3.14
N SER A 91 -21.76 3.38 -3.55
CA SER A 91 -22.21 4.69 -3.05
C SER A 91 -22.62 4.70 -1.58
N ASN A 92 -22.81 3.53 -0.96
CA ASN A 92 -22.98 3.39 0.50
C ASN A 92 -21.64 3.40 1.27
N GLY A 93 -20.52 3.61 0.56
CA GLY A 93 -19.18 3.73 1.11
C GLY A 93 -18.39 2.41 1.18
N THR A 94 -19.01 1.27 0.87
CA THR A 94 -18.28 0.00 0.80
C THR A 94 -17.27 0.02 -0.34
N LYS A 95 -16.00 -0.31 -0.06
CA LYS A 95 -14.96 -0.59 -1.07
C LYS A 95 -14.68 -2.09 -1.08
N VAL A 96 -14.59 -2.68 -2.28
CA VAL A 96 -14.31 -4.10 -2.46
C VAL A 96 -13.26 -4.28 -3.53
N ASP A 97 -12.23 -5.04 -3.18
CA ASP A 97 -11.15 -5.45 -4.07
C ASP A 97 -11.37 -6.94 -4.40
N TYR A 98 -11.85 -7.23 -5.61
CA TYR A 98 -12.12 -8.59 -6.10
C TYR A 98 -10.90 -9.14 -6.83
N ARG A 99 -10.28 -10.14 -6.24
CA ARG A 99 -9.21 -10.95 -6.85
C ARG A 99 -9.83 -12.15 -7.54
N PHE A 100 -9.73 -12.22 -8.86
CA PHE A 100 -10.12 -13.40 -9.64
C PHE A 100 -8.89 -14.29 -9.78
N GLU A 101 -8.89 -15.44 -9.10
CA GLU A 101 -7.74 -16.33 -9.00
C GLU A 101 -8.07 -17.69 -9.61
N SER A 102 -7.05 -18.48 -9.98
CA SER A 102 -7.24 -19.89 -10.32
C SER A 102 -6.49 -20.78 -9.34
N ALA A 103 -7.06 -21.93 -9.00
CA ALA A 103 -6.46 -22.89 -8.10
C ALA A 103 -5.12 -23.46 -8.62
N GLU A 104 -4.94 -23.50 -9.94
CA GLU A 104 -3.71 -24.00 -10.57
C GLU A 104 -2.56 -22.98 -10.54
N SER A 105 -2.87 -21.68 -10.59
CA SER A 105 -1.86 -20.62 -10.69
C SER A 105 -1.61 -19.88 -9.37
N LEU A 106 -2.59 -19.87 -8.46
CA LEU A 106 -2.48 -19.14 -7.20
C LEU A 106 -1.39 -19.77 -6.32
N ARG A 107 -0.35 -18.99 -6.06
CA ARG A 107 0.75 -19.38 -5.18
C ARG A 107 0.44 -18.95 -3.75
N PRO A 108 0.84 -19.75 -2.74
CA PRO A 108 0.75 -19.35 -1.34
C PRO A 108 1.35 -17.97 -1.11
N ASN A 109 0.58 -17.11 -0.45
CA ASN A 109 0.93 -15.73 -0.17
C ASN A 109 0.88 -15.51 1.35
N PRO A 110 1.96 -15.03 1.99
CA PRO A 110 1.98 -14.84 3.44
C PRO A 110 0.91 -13.84 3.95
N PHE A 111 0.37 -12.99 3.07
CA PHE A 111 -0.73 -12.08 3.43
C PHE A 111 -2.09 -12.80 3.55
N ASP A 112 -2.25 -14.01 2.99
CA ASP A 112 -3.45 -14.85 3.09
C ASP A 112 -3.30 -15.95 4.16
N ARG A 113 -2.40 -15.79 5.14
CA ARG A 113 -2.21 -16.74 6.25
C ARG A 113 -3.42 -16.88 7.18
N GLU A 114 -4.29 -15.88 7.17
CA GLU A 114 -5.53 -15.81 7.95
C GLU A 114 -6.64 -15.30 7.02
N ILE A 115 -7.52 -16.21 6.59
CA ILE A 115 -8.63 -15.90 5.70
C ILE A 115 -9.96 -16.27 6.35
N ARG A 116 -11.02 -15.57 5.96
CA ARG A 116 -12.39 -15.90 6.34
C ARG A 116 -13.07 -16.55 5.14
N ILE A 117 -13.20 -17.88 5.21
CA ILE A 117 -13.83 -18.67 4.16
C ILE A 117 -15.33 -18.39 4.11
N LEU A 118 -15.84 -18.08 2.92
CA LEU A 118 -17.24 -17.85 2.62
C LEU A 118 -17.88 -19.03 1.86
N GLN A 119 -17.10 -19.71 1.01
CA GLN A 119 -17.47 -20.93 0.28
C GLN A 119 -16.22 -21.78 0.07
N ASP A 120 -16.24 -23.06 0.46
CA ASP A 120 -15.16 -24.02 0.21
C ASP A 120 -15.64 -25.47 0.34
N PRO A 121 -16.46 -25.98 -0.60
CA PRO A 121 -17.07 -27.30 -0.49
C PRO A 121 -16.07 -28.46 -0.48
N ALA A 122 -14.85 -28.24 -0.95
CA ALA A 122 -13.82 -29.27 -1.10
C ALA A 122 -12.59 -29.07 -0.18
N GLY A 123 -12.61 -28.07 0.71
CA GLY A 123 -11.49 -27.79 1.63
C GLY A 123 -10.23 -27.22 0.96
N TRP A 124 -10.36 -26.63 -0.24
CA TRP A 124 -9.23 -26.07 -0.97
C TRP A 124 -8.70 -24.80 -0.29
N ALA A 125 -9.58 -23.91 0.17
CA ALA A 125 -9.17 -22.66 0.82
C ALA A 125 -8.51 -22.93 2.18
N GLU A 126 -8.97 -23.94 2.91
CA GLU A 126 -8.33 -24.41 4.15
C GLU A 126 -6.88 -24.86 3.90
N GLN A 127 -6.66 -25.67 2.84
CA GLN A 127 -5.33 -26.12 2.44
C GLN A 127 -4.44 -24.95 1.99
N TYR A 128 -4.99 -24.03 1.20
CA TYR A 128 -4.29 -22.83 0.76
C TYR A 128 -3.85 -21.96 1.94
N GLN A 129 -4.74 -21.72 2.91
CA GLN A 129 -4.40 -20.97 4.13
C GLN A 129 -3.25 -21.64 4.91
N ALA A 130 -3.28 -22.96 5.06
CA ALA A 130 -2.22 -23.70 5.74
C ALA A 130 -0.86 -23.56 5.03
N GLN A 131 -0.84 -23.54 3.70
CA GLN A 131 0.38 -23.29 2.92
C GLN A 131 0.86 -21.84 3.06
N CYS A 132 -0.07 -20.86 3.08
CA CYS A 132 0.25 -19.46 3.28
C CYS A 132 0.90 -19.21 4.66
N ALA A 133 0.40 -19.89 5.70
CA ALA A 133 0.96 -19.81 7.06
C ALA A 133 2.42 -20.33 7.15
N GLN A 134 2.83 -21.21 6.24
CA GLN A 134 4.21 -21.71 6.14
C GLN A 134 5.10 -20.84 5.26
N THR A 135 4.56 -19.83 4.60
CA THR A 135 5.30 -18.96 3.70
C THR A 135 6.00 -17.85 4.47
N PHE A 136 7.30 -17.69 4.25
CA PHE A 136 8.11 -16.69 4.92
C PHE A 136 8.04 -15.34 4.18
N LEU A 137 7.81 -14.25 4.93
CA LEU A 137 8.01 -12.89 4.43
C LEU A 137 9.51 -12.58 4.44
N PRO A 138 10.17 -12.43 3.27
CA PRO A 138 11.59 -12.10 3.26
C PRO A 138 11.81 -10.73 3.93
N PRO A 139 12.89 -10.56 4.70
CA PRO A 139 13.22 -9.26 5.27
C PRO A 139 13.38 -8.24 4.15
N GLN A 140 12.78 -7.07 4.35
CA GLN A 140 12.90 -5.95 3.42
C GLN A 140 14.37 -5.48 3.41
N ARG A 141 15.05 -5.63 2.28
CA ARG A 141 16.45 -5.22 2.09
C ARG A 141 16.53 -4.02 1.15
N ILE A 142 17.63 -3.28 1.27
CA ILE A 142 18.04 -2.24 0.33
C ILE A 142 19.52 -2.41 0.03
N THR A 143 19.88 -2.32 -1.24
CA THR A 143 21.27 -2.39 -1.72
C THR A 143 21.97 -1.05 -1.55
N VAL A 144 23.30 -1.05 -1.65
CA VAL A 144 24.10 0.19 -1.62
C VAL A 144 23.71 1.12 -2.76
N ASP A 145 23.48 0.59 -3.96
CA ASP A 145 23.09 1.38 -5.13
C ASP A 145 21.70 2.01 -4.99
N GLU A 146 20.73 1.25 -4.45
CA GLU A 146 19.40 1.78 -4.16
C GLU A 146 19.44 2.88 -3.10
N MET A 147 20.22 2.68 -2.03
CA MET A 147 20.41 3.70 -1.01
C MET A 147 21.09 4.95 -1.59
N THR A 148 22.09 4.76 -2.45
CA THR A 148 22.79 5.88 -3.11
C THR A 148 21.86 6.67 -4.03
N ARG A 149 21.01 6.00 -4.82
CA ARG A 149 20.01 6.67 -5.67
C ARG A 149 18.98 7.43 -4.83
N LEU A 150 18.51 6.82 -3.74
CA LEU A 150 17.58 7.45 -2.82
C LEU A 150 18.19 8.70 -2.18
N ASP A 151 19.43 8.61 -1.69
CA ASP A 151 20.13 9.73 -1.04
C ASP A 151 20.39 10.88 -2.00
N ASN A 152 20.92 10.59 -3.20
CA ASN A 152 21.15 11.62 -4.21
C ASN A 152 19.87 12.34 -4.61
N ARG A 153 18.76 11.60 -4.78
CA ARG A 153 17.47 12.18 -5.16
C ARG A 153 16.90 13.06 -4.05
N PHE A 154 16.99 12.59 -2.79
CA PHE A 154 16.57 13.37 -1.63
C PHE A 154 17.29 14.72 -1.61
N TRP A 155 18.63 14.73 -1.71
CA TRP A 155 19.40 15.97 -1.62
C TRP A 155 19.09 16.96 -2.74
N VAL A 156 18.99 16.50 -3.99
CA VAL A 156 18.66 17.35 -5.13
C VAL A 156 17.30 18.00 -4.94
N MET A 157 16.27 17.22 -4.63
CA MET A 157 14.91 17.71 -4.50
C MET A 157 14.73 18.58 -3.24
N LEU A 158 15.35 18.24 -2.11
CA LEU A 158 15.38 19.07 -0.91
C LEU A 158 15.93 20.47 -1.24
N TRP A 159 17.03 20.51 -2.00
CA TRP A 159 17.67 21.76 -2.39
C TRP A 159 16.82 22.59 -3.36
N ASP A 160 16.15 21.93 -4.30
CA ASP A 160 15.23 22.58 -5.23
C ASP A 160 14.04 23.22 -4.49
N VAL A 161 13.44 22.51 -3.53
CA VAL A 161 12.38 23.07 -2.69
C VAL A 161 12.92 24.26 -1.89
N TYR A 162 14.04 24.08 -1.20
CA TYR A 162 14.65 25.11 -0.34
C TYR A 162 14.94 26.40 -1.11
N ARG A 163 15.62 26.32 -2.26
CA ARG A 163 16.00 27.51 -3.04
C ARG A 163 14.79 28.25 -3.62
N LEU A 164 13.75 27.52 -4.00
CA LEU A 164 12.54 28.11 -4.57
C LEU A 164 11.72 28.82 -3.50
N LEU A 165 11.61 28.23 -2.30
CA LEU A 165 10.99 28.89 -1.15
C LEU A 165 11.71 30.19 -0.79
N LEU A 166 13.05 30.19 -0.78
CA LEU A 166 13.83 31.42 -0.54
C LEU A 166 13.66 32.48 -1.63
N ARG A 167 13.34 32.07 -2.86
CA ARG A 167 13.04 32.99 -3.96
C ARG A 167 11.62 33.58 -3.85
N GLY A 168 10.79 33.08 -2.94
CA GLY A 168 9.38 33.46 -2.82
C GLY A 168 8.48 32.80 -3.86
N ASP A 169 8.93 31.72 -4.50
CA ASP A 169 8.06 30.90 -5.34
C ASP A 169 7.08 30.13 -4.44
N THR A 170 5.81 30.10 -4.83
CA THR A 170 4.72 29.57 -4.00
C THR A 170 4.05 28.32 -4.60
N ASP A 171 4.22 28.07 -5.89
CA ASP A 171 3.53 26.96 -6.59
C ASP A 171 4.49 25.82 -6.95
N LYS A 172 5.61 26.14 -7.60
CA LYS A 172 6.59 25.14 -8.03
C LYS A 172 7.25 24.35 -6.90
N PRO A 173 7.63 24.93 -5.75
CA PRO A 173 8.25 24.14 -4.68
C PRO A 173 7.30 23.07 -4.10
N TYR A 174 5.98 23.26 -4.18
CA TYR A 174 5.02 22.27 -3.69
C TYR A 174 5.06 20.99 -4.52
N THR A 175 5.08 21.10 -5.86
CA THR A 175 5.11 19.90 -6.72
C THR A 175 6.39 19.10 -6.53
N ILE A 176 7.53 19.79 -6.42
CA ILE A 176 8.83 19.15 -6.14
C ILE A 176 8.84 18.54 -4.73
N TYR A 177 8.20 19.18 -3.75
CA TYR A 177 8.06 18.61 -2.42
C TYR A 177 7.25 17.30 -2.43
N LEU A 178 6.16 17.22 -3.19
CA LEU A 178 5.41 15.97 -3.35
C LEU A 178 6.26 14.87 -3.99
N GLU A 179 7.06 15.20 -5.01
CA GLU A 179 8.00 14.26 -5.63
C GLU A 179 9.09 13.80 -4.63
N LEU A 180 9.67 14.73 -3.86
CA LEU A 180 10.63 14.45 -2.80
C LEU A 180 10.05 13.41 -1.83
N LEU A 181 8.81 13.61 -1.36
CA LEU A 181 8.16 12.68 -0.47
C LEU A 181 7.92 11.32 -1.14
N HIS A 182 7.34 11.33 -2.34
CA HIS A 182 7.01 10.11 -3.09
C HIS A 182 8.23 9.23 -3.36
N PHE A 183 9.37 9.82 -3.73
CA PHE A 183 10.56 9.04 -4.07
C PHE A 183 11.39 8.61 -2.86
N THR A 184 11.19 9.22 -1.69
CA THR A 184 12.02 8.98 -0.52
C THR A 184 11.30 8.15 0.54
N LEU A 185 10.14 8.61 1.00
CA LEU A 185 9.48 8.10 2.20
C LEU A 185 9.02 6.64 2.06
N PRO A 186 8.35 6.22 0.97
CA PRO A 186 7.85 4.85 0.85
C PRO A 186 8.93 3.78 1.02
N THR A 187 10.12 4.02 0.46
CA THR A 187 11.25 3.07 0.58
C THR A 187 11.73 2.95 2.03
N LEU A 188 11.86 4.07 2.74
CA LEU A 188 12.30 4.08 4.14
C LEU A 188 11.23 3.48 5.07
N LEU A 189 9.97 3.87 4.91
CA LEU A 189 8.83 3.38 5.70
C LEU A 189 8.57 1.89 5.51
N ARG A 190 8.85 1.32 4.33
CA ARG A 190 8.74 -0.13 4.11
C ARG A 190 9.78 -0.93 4.90
N ILE A 191 10.94 -0.36 5.17
CA ILE A 191 12.04 -1.04 5.85
C ILE A 191 11.99 -0.82 7.37
N LEU A 192 11.63 0.39 7.78
CA LEU A 192 11.49 0.76 9.18
C LEU A 192 10.15 0.27 9.73
N PRO A 193 10.14 -0.38 10.90
CA PRO A 193 8.88 -0.81 11.48
C PRO A 193 8.16 0.38 12.15
N PRO A 194 6.81 0.33 12.29
CA PRO A 194 6.03 1.46 12.82
C PRO A 194 6.43 1.92 14.23
N GLU A 195 6.99 1.03 15.05
CA GLU A 195 7.47 1.32 16.41
C GLU A 195 8.79 2.10 16.46
N ASP A 196 9.52 2.22 15.35
CA ASP A 196 10.76 3.00 15.29
C ASP A 196 10.46 4.51 15.33
N ALA A 197 11.12 5.26 16.22
CA ALA A 197 10.93 6.71 16.31
C ALA A 197 11.25 7.43 14.97
N ALA A 198 12.20 6.89 14.19
CA ALA A 198 12.54 7.43 12.88
C ALA A 198 11.41 7.23 11.84
N HIS A 199 10.60 6.18 11.99
CA HIS A 199 9.39 6.00 11.18
C HIS A 199 8.38 7.12 11.46
N GLN A 200 8.15 7.44 12.73
CA GLN A 200 7.21 8.50 13.13
C GLN A 200 7.66 9.89 12.65
N GLY A 201 8.96 10.17 12.68
CA GLY A 201 9.51 11.43 12.16
C GLY A 201 9.19 11.64 10.67
N LEU A 202 9.22 10.58 9.86
CA LEU A 202 8.87 10.66 8.43
C LEU A 202 7.38 10.95 8.22
N LEU A 203 6.49 10.41 9.06
CA LEU A 203 5.04 10.65 8.98
C LEU A 203 4.65 12.09 9.36
N ALA A 204 5.51 12.81 10.08
CA ALA A 204 5.30 14.20 10.46
C ALA A 204 5.64 15.21 9.33
N ALA A 205 6.00 14.74 8.13
CA ALA A 205 6.27 15.60 6.99
C ALA A 205 5.05 16.49 6.66
N ALA A 206 5.28 17.80 6.60
CA ALA A 206 4.22 18.79 6.40
C ALA A 206 4.59 19.85 5.36
N TYR A 207 3.56 20.37 4.69
CA TYR A 207 3.65 21.52 3.80
C TYR A 207 2.41 22.39 3.96
N SER A 208 2.57 23.70 3.84
CA SER A 208 1.53 24.71 4.07
C SER A 208 1.54 25.78 2.98
N ARG A 209 0.63 26.75 3.07
CA ARG A 209 0.62 27.93 2.19
C ARG A 209 1.63 29.01 2.62
N ASP A 210 2.23 28.89 3.80
CA ASP A 210 3.22 29.84 4.32
C ASP A 210 4.63 29.36 3.98
N ALA A 211 5.33 30.12 3.13
CA ALA A 211 6.70 29.82 2.73
C ALA A 211 7.68 29.77 3.91
N ARG A 212 7.49 30.60 4.94
CA ARG A 212 8.35 30.60 6.14
C ARG A 212 8.12 29.35 6.98
N ALA A 213 6.86 28.97 7.18
CA ALA A 213 6.52 27.71 7.84
C ALA A 213 7.09 26.51 7.05
N ASN A 214 7.05 26.55 5.72
CA ASN A 214 7.59 25.48 4.89
C ASN A 214 9.11 25.33 5.01
N LEU A 215 9.87 26.42 5.22
CA LEU A 215 11.31 26.30 5.52
C LEU A 215 11.55 25.54 6.84
N ALA A 216 10.74 25.81 7.87
CA ALA A 216 10.81 25.09 9.14
C ALA A 216 10.43 23.60 8.98
N HIS A 217 9.36 23.30 8.23
CA HIS A 217 8.99 21.92 7.93
C HIS A 217 10.05 21.19 7.09
N LEU A 218 10.72 21.89 6.17
CA LEU A 218 11.80 21.31 5.36
C LEU A 218 13.01 20.94 6.23
N LYS A 219 13.33 21.76 7.24
CA LYS A 219 14.34 21.42 8.24
C LYS A 219 13.94 20.19 9.07
N GLN A 220 12.68 20.09 9.48
CA GLN A 220 12.20 18.91 10.21
C GLN A 220 12.26 17.64 9.33
N LEU A 221 11.89 17.75 8.06
CA LEU A 221 11.99 16.65 7.10
C LEU A 221 13.45 16.21 6.89
N LEU A 222 14.40 17.15 6.84
CA LEU A 222 15.83 16.83 6.79
C LEU A 222 16.25 15.98 7.99
N GLU A 223 15.91 16.39 9.21
CA GLU A 223 16.27 15.62 10.40
C GLU A 223 15.61 14.23 10.44
N ALA A 224 14.33 14.16 10.08
CA ALA A 224 13.60 12.90 9.97
C ALA A 224 14.25 11.96 8.94
N TYR A 225 14.61 12.48 7.78
CA TYR A 225 15.30 11.73 6.73
C TYR A 225 16.64 11.18 7.22
N LEU A 226 17.48 12.02 7.82
CA LEU A 226 18.81 11.62 8.29
C LEU A 226 18.71 10.53 9.38
N ALA A 227 17.77 10.66 10.30
CA ALA A 227 17.49 9.66 11.32
C ALA A 227 17.00 8.34 10.71
N ALA A 228 16.04 8.39 9.78
CA ALA A 228 15.47 7.24 9.10
C ALA A 228 16.51 6.50 8.26
N ARG A 229 17.30 7.21 7.47
CA ARG A 229 18.39 6.64 6.67
C ARG A 229 19.40 5.93 7.56
N ALA A 230 19.81 6.55 8.68
CA ALA A 230 20.73 5.93 9.62
C ALA A 230 20.14 4.65 10.26
N ALA A 231 18.86 4.66 10.61
CA ALA A 231 18.16 3.49 11.15
C ALA A 231 18.06 2.36 10.12
N VAL A 232 17.73 2.68 8.86
CA VAL A 232 17.73 1.70 7.75
C VAL A 232 19.11 1.11 7.57
N ILE A 233 20.17 1.93 7.53
CA ILE A 233 21.55 1.44 7.37
C ILE A 233 21.91 0.41 8.43
N ARG A 234 21.61 0.70 9.70
CA ARG A 234 21.87 -0.22 10.81
C ARG A 234 21.03 -1.50 10.70
N ARG A 235 19.75 -1.38 10.35
CA ARG A 235 18.80 -2.51 10.29
C ARG A 235 19.11 -3.47 9.16
N THR A 236 19.54 -2.96 8.01
CA THR A 236 19.83 -3.79 6.83
C THR A 236 21.31 -4.14 6.68
N ASN A 237 22.18 -3.56 7.52
CA ASN A 237 23.64 -3.67 7.42
C ASN A 237 24.17 -3.34 6.01
N VAL A 238 23.54 -2.37 5.33
CA VAL A 238 23.96 -1.92 4.00
C VAL A 238 25.24 -1.09 4.14
N GLY A 239 26.25 -1.37 3.31
CA GLY A 239 27.56 -0.70 3.33
C GLY A 239 27.55 0.74 2.79
N PHE A 240 26.45 1.48 2.93
CA PHE A 240 26.35 2.88 2.50
C PHE A 240 26.99 3.80 3.55
N ILE A 241 27.87 4.70 3.11
CA ILE A 241 28.60 5.64 3.99
C ILE A 241 28.13 7.07 3.68
N PRO A 242 27.38 7.73 4.58
CA PRO A 242 26.95 9.10 4.37
C PRO A 242 28.08 10.13 4.37
N ASN A 243 27.94 11.22 3.61
CA ASN A 243 28.86 12.34 3.66
C ASN A 243 28.51 13.29 4.81
N SER A 244 28.99 12.97 6.02
CA SER A 244 28.67 13.74 7.22
C SER A 244 29.16 15.19 7.18
N SER A 245 30.19 15.51 6.38
CA SER A 245 30.67 16.89 6.22
C SER A 245 29.65 17.74 5.46
N PHE A 246 29.18 17.22 4.33
CA PHE A 246 28.14 17.85 3.53
C PHE A 246 26.85 18.05 4.34
N GLU A 247 26.41 17.02 5.06
CA GLU A 247 25.19 17.07 5.89
C GLU A 247 25.23 18.16 6.97
N ARG A 248 26.37 18.29 7.66
CA ARG A 248 26.57 19.37 8.64
C ARG A 248 26.48 20.74 7.99
N GLY A 249 27.07 20.89 6.80
CA GLY A 249 26.98 22.14 6.03
C GLY A 249 25.55 22.50 5.67
N VAL A 250 24.75 21.53 5.21
CA VAL A 250 23.34 21.75 4.86
C VAL A 250 22.51 22.09 6.10
N ARG A 251 22.69 21.38 7.22
CA ARG A 251 22.00 21.69 8.50
C ARG A 251 22.25 23.14 8.94
N GLN A 252 23.51 23.57 8.93
CA GLN A 252 23.87 24.93 9.31
C GLN A 252 23.26 25.98 8.37
N LEU A 253 23.12 25.66 7.09
CA LEU A 253 22.49 26.56 6.13
C LEU A 253 21.00 26.77 6.45
N LEU A 254 20.28 25.68 6.73
CA LEU A 254 18.85 25.71 7.08
C LEU A 254 18.60 26.32 8.47
N GLU A 255 19.61 26.37 9.34
CA GLU A 255 19.52 27.00 10.67
C GLU A 255 19.69 28.53 10.68
N ARG A 256 20.36 29.09 9.67
CA ARG A 256 20.68 30.52 9.60
C ARG A 256 19.52 31.41 9.13
N ARG A 257 18.34 30.84 8.86
CA ARG A 257 17.17 31.51 8.28
C ARG A 257 15.89 31.08 9.00
#